data_AF-B9I770-F1
#
_entry.id   AF-B9I770-F1
#
_cell.length_a   1.000
_cell.length_b   1.000
_cell.length_c   1.000
_cell.angle_alpha   90.00
_cell.angle_beta   90.00
_cell.angle_gamma   90.00
#
_symmetry.space_group_name_H-M   'P 1'
#
loop_
_entity.id
_entity.type
_entity.pdbx_description
1 polymer ?
#
loop_
_entity_poly.entity_id
_entity_poly.type
_entity_poly.pdbx_seq_one_letter_code
_entity_poly.pdbx_strand_id
1 'polypeptide(L)' 'MTSSSRYVVVRASDDFYSRDTVICTIRVAAVAYNNVLWGEFMQPDWDIFYYLHLAT' A
#
# COMPACT_ATOMS: atom_id res chain seq x y z
N MET A 1 -1.72 15.88 -24.61
CA MET A 1 -2.07 14.67 -23.80
C MET A 1 -0.77 13.97 -23.47
N THR A 2 -0.12 14.38 -22.39
CA THR A 2 1.24 13.96 -22.06
C THR A 2 1.22 12.68 -21.21
N SER A 3 1.68 11.59 -21.80
CA SER A 3 2.27 10.39 -21.19
C SER A 3 1.74 9.95 -19.81
N SER A 4 0.79 9.00 -19.80
CA SER A 4 0.60 8.11 -18.66
C SER A 4 1.88 7.29 -18.48
N SER A 5 2.48 7.35 -17.30
CA SER A 5 3.74 6.67 -17.07
C SER A 5 3.55 5.16 -17.01
N ARG A 6 4.47 4.40 -17.63
CA ARG A 6 4.32 2.98 -18.00
C ARG A 6 4.44 1.97 -16.85
N TYR A 7 4.24 2.37 -15.60
CA TYR A 7 4.33 1.44 -14.48
C TYR A 7 2.98 0.78 -14.22
N VAL A 8 2.97 -0.55 -14.23
CA VAL A 8 1.82 -1.33 -13.76
C VAL A 8 1.77 -1.17 -12.24
N VAL A 9 0.62 -0.75 -11.73
CA VAL A 9 0.36 -0.67 -10.29
C VAL A 9 0.01 -2.06 -9.80
N VAL A 10 0.74 -2.55 -8.79
CA VAL A 10 0.52 -3.89 -8.21
C VAL A 10 0.26 -3.78 -6.72
N ARG A 11 -0.76 -4.51 -6.24
CA ARG A 11 -1.11 -4.59 -4.82
C ARG A 11 0.05 -5.23 -4.05
N ALA A 12 0.66 -4.47 -3.13
CA ALA A 12 1.80 -4.95 -2.35
C ALA A 12 1.39 -5.77 -1.12
N SER A 13 0.12 -5.68 -0.70
CA SER A 13 -0.46 -6.53 0.35
C SER A 13 -1.98 -6.63 0.21
N ASP A 14 -2.59 -7.52 0.99
CA ASP A 14 -4.04 -7.54 1.23
C ASP A 14 -4.51 -6.24 1.88
N ASP A 15 -5.81 -5.96 1.70
CA ASP A 15 -6.47 -4.74 2.16
C ASP A 15 -6.23 -4.47 3.64
N PHE A 16 -5.86 -3.23 3.95
CA PHE A 16 -5.73 -2.71 5.29
C PHE A 16 -7.13 -2.61 5.92
N TYR A 17 -7.30 -3.14 7.13
CA TYR A 17 -8.55 -3.00 7.86
C TYR A 17 -8.25 -2.43 9.24
N SER A 18 -8.80 -1.25 9.51
CA SER A 18 -8.42 -0.40 10.64
C SER A 18 -8.86 -0.89 12.03
N ARG A 19 -9.57 -2.02 12.14
CA ARG A 19 -10.09 -2.50 13.44
C ARG A 19 -9.04 -3.15 14.33
N ASP A 20 -7.88 -3.54 13.80
CA ASP A 20 -6.84 -4.22 14.59
C ASP A 20 -5.46 -3.57 14.36
N THR A 21 -4.96 -2.90 15.40
CA THR A 21 -3.65 -2.23 15.38
C THR A 21 -2.49 -3.21 15.41
N VAL A 22 -2.68 -4.44 15.90
CA VAL A 22 -1.64 -5.49 15.87
C VAL A 22 -1.36 -5.93 14.44
N ILE A 23 -2.40 -5.99 13.62
CA ILE A 23 -2.30 -6.36 12.20
C ILE A 23 -1.59 -5.27 11.39
N CYS A 24 -1.63 -4.01 11.83
CA CYS A 24 -0.99 -2.88 11.15
C CYS A 24 0.53 -3.07 10.95
N THR A 25 1.26 -3.45 12.00
CA THR A 25 2.72 -3.64 11.91
C THR A 25 3.10 -4.80 10.98
N ILE A 26 2.33 -5.89 11.01
CA ILE A 26 2.54 -7.05 10.13
C ILE A 26 2.31 -6.66 8.66
N ARG A 27 1.29 -5.84 8.39
CA ARG A 27 1.01 -5.37 7.02
C ARG A 27 2.07 -4.41 6.50
N VAL A 28 2.56 -3.48 7.32
CA VAL A 28 3.69 -2.61 6.95
C VAL A 28 4.95 -3.43 6.64
N ALA A 29 5.24 -4.47 7.44
CA ALA A 29 6.35 -5.38 7.18
C ALA A 29 6.16 -6.18 5.88
N ALA A 30 4.94 -6.66 5.59
CA ALA A 30 4.63 -7.39 4.37
C ALA A 30 4.77 -6.51 3.11
N VAL A 31 4.24 -5.27 3.16
CA VAL A 31 4.39 -4.28 2.07
C VAL A 31 5.87 -3.96 1.85
N ALA A 32 6.65 -3.70 2.92
CA ALA A 32 8.07 -3.42 2.81
C ALA A 32 8.86 -4.58 2.18
N TYR A 33 8.58 -5.83 2.59
CA TYR A 33 9.20 -7.02 2.02
C TYR A 33 8.89 -7.19 0.54
N ASN A 34 7.61 -7.05 0.15
CA ASN A 34 7.19 -7.18 -1.24
C ASN A 34 7.77 -6.06 -2.12
N ASN A 35 7.96 -4.86 -1.58
CA ASN A 35 8.59 -3.74 -2.29
C ASN A 35 10.08 -3.94 -2.55
N VAL A 36 10.80 -4.60 -1.64
CA VAL A 36 12.20 -4.96 -1.88
C VAL A 36 12.30 -5.94 -3.05
N LEU A 37 11.30 -6.80 -3.25
CA LEU A 37 11.29 -7.80 -4.30
C LEU A 37 10.73 -7.31 -5.65
N TRP A 38 9.76 -6.38 -5.67
CA TRP A 38 8.99 -6.00 -6.87
C TRP A 38 9.11 -4.50 -7.24
N GLY A 39 9.64 -3.67 -6.33
CA GLY A 39 9.67 -2.20 -6.47
C GLY A 39 10.58 -1.69 -7.58
N GLU A 40 11.46 -2.53 -8.14
CA GLU A 40 12.31 -2.16 -9.28
C GLU A 40 11.55 -2.13 -10.63
N PHE A 41 10.44 -2.87 -10.75
CA PHE A 41 9.74 -3.06 -12.02
C PHE A 41 8.29 -2.53 -12.03
N MET A 42 7.70 -2.38 -10.85
CA MET A 42 6.28 -2.07 -10.69
C MET A 42 6.10 -0.99 -9.63
N GLN A 43 5.04 -0.20 -9.77
CA GLN A 43 4.67 0.78 -8.74
C GLN A 43 3.83 0.03 -7.69
N PRO A 44 4.37 -0.23 -6.49
CA PRO A 44 3.58 -0.91 -5.46
C PRO A 44 2.50 0.00 -4.90
N ASP A 45 1.30 -0.55 -4.78
CA ASP A 45 0.17 0.06 -4.09
C ASP A 45 0.17 -0.38 -2.62
N TRP A 46 0.29 0.59 -1.73
CA TRP A 46 0.37 0.41 -0.27
C TRP A 46 -1.01 0.38 0.40
N ASP A 47 -2.07 0.40 -0.40
CA ASP A 47 -3.46 0.51 0.03
C ASP A 47 -3.81 1.86 0.70
N ILE A 48 -5.10 2.11 0.85
CA ILE A 48 -5.61 3.39 1.32
C ILE A 48 -5.46 3.48 2.85
N PHE A 49 -4.63 4.41 3.33
CA PHE A 49 -4.55 4.71 4.75
C PHE A 49 -5.90 5.19 5.29
N TYR A 50 -6.38 4.53 6.34
CA TYR A 50 -7.56 4.97 7.07
C TYR A 50 -7.17 6.08 8.03
N TYR A 51 -7.50 7.32 7.69
CA TYR A 51 -7.45 8.43 8.62
C TYR A 51 -8.81 8.60 9.29
N LEU A 52 -8.81 8.79 10.61
CA LEU A 52 -10.03 9.14 11.32
C LEU A 52 -10.43 10.58 10.94
N HIS A 53 -11.56 10.74 10.25
CA HIS A 53 -12.16 12.06 10.08
C HIS A 53 -12.91 12.41 11.37
N LEU A 54 -12.27 13.18 12.25
CA LEU A 54 -12.96 13.81 13.38
C LEU A 54 -13.90 14.87 12.80
N ALA A 55 -15.16 14.48 12.58
CA ALA A 55 -16.23 15.43 12.34
C ALA A 55 -16.49 16.15 13.66
N THR A 56 -15.90 17.35 13.80
CA THR A 56 -16.28 18.35 14.81
C THR A 56 -17.68 18.89 14.56
#